data_AF-A0A917HRX9-F1
#
_entry.id   AF-A0A917HRX9-F1
#
_cell.length_a   1.000
_cell.length_b   1.000
_cell.length_c   1.000
_cell.angle_alpha   90.00
_cell.angle_beta   90.00
_cell.angle_gamma   90.00
#
_symmetry.space_group_name_H-M   'P 1'
#
loop_
_entity.id
_entity.type
_entity.pdbx_description
1 polymer ?
#
loop_
_entity_poly.entity_id
_entity_poly.type
_entity_poly.pdbx_seq_one_letter_code
_entity_poly.pdbx_strand_id
1 'polypeptide(L)'
;MKRNTVLPKLVIYKNEQHLYRHTFKLLKFLFPSATITENTIAFQDSKHKGISISVSSGSLYPFLSESFRKEHPTFFKNGFIKFEKTNTPFQWTGSTGKGYMSPWDRDTFEDTEMGMEQKAYYFIVIIQVLLHYLTTEESL
;
A
#
# COMPACT_ATOMS: atom_id res chain seq x y z
N MET A 1 16.68 -21.12 20.89
CA MET A 1 15.55 -20.82 19.96
C MET A 1 15.92 -21.32 18.57
N LYS A 2 15.23 -22.33 18.04
CA LYS A 2 15.45 -22.80 16.66
C LYS A 2 14.91 -21.73 15.70
N ARG A 3 15.76 -21.19 14.82
CA ARG A 3 15.34 -20.34 13.70
C ARG A 3 14.46 -21.20 12.79
N ASN A 4 13.17 -20.88 12.69
CA ASN A 4 12.31 -21.47 11.66
C ASN A 4 12.86 -21.03 10.31
N THR A 5 13.48 -21.96 9.59
CA THR A 5 14.09 -21.79 8.27
C THR A 5 13.13 -22.05 7.12
N VAL A 6 11.86 -22.36 7.42
CA VAL A 6 10.83 -22.57 6.40
C VAL A 6 10.36 -21.20 5.92
N LEU A 7 10.80 -20.80 4.72
CA LEU A 7 10.23 -19.66 4.02
C LEU A 7 8.70 -19.86 3.96
N PRO A 8 7.89 -18.86 4.37
CA PRO A 8 6.44 -18.99 4.30
C PRO A 8 6.04 -19.29 2.86
N LYS A 9 5.17 -20.29 2.69
CA LYS A 9 4.67 -20.70 1.38
C LYS A 9 3.98 -19.49 0.74
N LEU A 10 4.33 -19.17 -0.51
CA LEU A 10 3.65 -18.12 -1.27
C LEU A 10 2.16 -18.48 -1.34
N VAL A 11 1.30 -17.60 -0.81
CA VAL A 11 -0.15 -17.76 -0.89
C VAL A 11 -0.58 -17.28 -2.26
N ILE A 12 -1.11 -18.20 -3.07
CA ILE A 12 -1.69 -17.89 -4.38
C ILE A 12 -3.21 -17.90 -4.21
N TYR A 13 -3.83 -16.76 -4.46
CA TYR A 13 -5.28 -16.57 -4.36
C TYR A 13 -5.93 -16.86 -5.71
N LYS A 14 -6.88 -17.79 -5.75
CA LYS A 14 -7.61 -18.12 -6.98
C LYS A 14 -8.47 -16.96 -7.46
N ASN A 15 -8.99 -16.16 -6.53
CA ASN A 15 -9.88 -15.05 -6.81
C ASN A 15 -9.18 -13.67 -6.78
N GLU A 16 -7.85 -13.60 -6.95
CA GLU A 16 -7.11 -12.32 -6.85
C GLU A 16 -7.59 -11.24 -7.82
N GLN A 17 -8.17 -11.62 -8.95
CA GLN A 17 -8.75 -10.67 -9.92
C GLN A 17 -9.93 -9.89 -9.33
N HIS A 18 -10.70 -10.49 -8.40
CA HIS A 18 -11.76 -9.78 -7.67
C HIS A 18 -11.16 -8.73 -6.75
N LEU A 19 -10.07 -9.06 -6.03
CA LEU A 19 -9.36 -8.09 -5.20
C LEU A 19 -8.89 -6.89 -6.02
N TYR A 20 -8.20 -7.11 -7.14
CA TYR A 20 -7.70 -6.03 -7.99
C TYR A 20 -8.86 -5.19 -8.55
N ARG A 21 -9.87 -5.84 -9.14
CA ARG A 21 -11.04 -5.15 -9.71
C ARG A 21 -11.72 -4.23 -8.68
N HIS A 22 -11.97 -4.72 -7.47
CA HIS A 22 -12.65 -3.94 -6.43
C HIS A 22 -11.73 -2.85 -5.87
N THR A 23 -10.46 -3.14 -5.64
CA THR A 23 -9.48 -2.15 -5.15
C THR A 23 -9.37 -0.97 -6.12
N PHE A 24 -9.15 -1.22 -7.41
CA PHE A 24 -8.99 -0.16 -8.40
C PHE A 24 -10.29 0.58 -8.69
N LYS A 25 -11.45 -0.09 -8.64
CA LYS A 25 -12.75 0.57 -8.73
C LYS A 25 -12.95 1.57 -7.58
N LEU A 26 -12.68 1.16 -6.34
CA LEU A 26 -12.80 2.00 -5.15
C LEU A 26 -11.80 3.16 -5.18
N LEU A 27 -10.54 2.88 -5.54
CA LEU A 27 -9.52 3.92 -5.66
C LEU A 27 -9.88 4.96 -6.73
N LYS A 28 -10.41 4.53 -7.89
CA LYS A 28 -10.84 5.48 -8.94
C LYS A 28 -12.02 6.34 -8.50
N PHE A 29 -12.91 5.80 -7.66
CA PHE A 29 -14.01 6.56 -7.09
C PHE A 29 -13.52 7.59 -6.07
N LEU A 30 -12.62 7.20 -5.17
CA LEU A 30 -12.06 8.08 -4.13
C LEU A 30 -11.08 9.13 -4.71
N PHE A 31 -10.35 8.78 -5.77
CA PHE A 31 -9.36 9.62 -6.42
C PHE A 31 -9.62 9.70 -7.94
N PRO A 32 -10.63 10.46 -8.39
CA PRO A 32 -11.04 10.48 -9.80
C PRO A 32 -9.95 10.93 -10.78
N SER A 33 -9.03 11.79 -10.33
CA SER A 33 -7.89 12.27 -11.13
C SER A 33 -6.75 11.26 -11.24
N ALA A 34 -6.73 10.20 -10.43
CA ALA A 34 -5.64 9.24 -10.44
C ALA A 34 -5.59 8.43 -11.75
N THR A 35 -4.37 8.12 -12.17
CA THR A 35 -4.09 7.24 -13.31
C THR A 35 -3.88 5.82 -12.81
N ILE A 36 -4.53 4.85 -13.43
CA ILE A 36 -4.40 3.44 -13.09
C ILE A 36 -3.80 2.72 -14.30
N THR A 37 -2.67 2.05 -14.08
CA THR A 37 -1.97 1.25 -15.08
C THR A 37 -1.66 -0.10 -14.47
N GLU A 38 -2.22 -1.17 -15.03
CA GLU A 38 -2.14 -2.53 -14.47
C GLU A 38 -2.53 -2.53 -12.98
N ASN A 39 -1.62 -2.96 -12.11
CA ASN A 39 -1.81 -3.00 -10.67
C ASN A 39 -1.23 -1.78 -9.95
N THR A 40 -1.06 -0.65 -10.63
CA THR A 40 -0.50 0.57 -10.04
C THR A 40 -1.47 1.74 -10.17
N ILE A 41 -1.65 2.46 -9.06
CA ILE A 41 -2.30 3.78 -9.04
C ILE A 41 -1.26 4.89 -8.86
N ALA A 42 -1.34 5.93 -9.68
CA ALA A 42 -0.56 7.15 -9.56
C ALA A 42 -1.49 8.34 -9.27
N PHE A 43 -1.32 8.97 -8.12
CA PHE A 43 -2.16 10.08 -7.69
C PHE A 43 -1.75 11.37 -8.39
N GLN A 44 -2.75 12.13 -8.85
CA GLN A 44 -2.56 13.37 -9.62
C GLN A 44 -3.15 14.60 -8.94
N ASP A 45 -3.92 14.42 -7.86
CA ASP A 45 -4.40 15.54 -7.06
C ASP A 45 -3.22 16.24 -6.36
N SER A 46 -3.37 17.54 -6.09
CA SER A 46 -2.27 18.36 -5.58
C SER A 46 -1.70 17.87 -4.26
N LYS A 47 -2.51 17.22 -3.41
CA LYS A 47 -2.10 16.78 -2.08
C LYS A 47 -1.26 15.50 -2.13
N HIS A 48 -1.56 14.58 -3.03
CA HIS A 48 -0.87 13.28 -3.14
C HIS A 48 0.03 13.20 -4.38
N LYS A 49 0.26 14.32 -5.06
CA LYS A 49 1.05 14.37 -6.29
C LYS A 49 2.44 13.79 -6.07
N GLY A 50 2.85 12.89 -6.97
CA GLY A 50 4.16 12.25 -6.88
C GLY A 50 4.20 11.03 -5.95
N ILE A 51 3.05 10.61 -5.43
CA ILE A 51 2.86 9.30 -4.79
C ILE A 51 2.25 8.34 -5.82
N SER A 52 2.75 7.11 -5.87
CA SER A 52 2.09 6.00 -6.57
C SER A 52 2.14 4.75 -5.71
N ILE A 53 1.23 3.81 -5.92
CA ILE A 53 1.14 2.57 -5.14
C ILE A 53 0.87 1.43 -6.10
N SER A 54 1.76 0.44 -6.13
CA SER A 54 1.48 -0.85 -6.76
C SER A 54 0.83 -1.79 -5.74
N VAL A 55 -0.21 -2.51 -6.15
CA VAL A 55 -0.98 -3.42 -5.32
C VAL A 55 -0.68 -4.86 -5.74
N SER A 56 -0.36 -5.72 -4.79
CA SER A 56 -0.39 -7.17 -4.99
C SER A 56 -1.44 -7.80 -4.08
N SER A 57 -1.73 -9.10 -4.28
CA SER A 57 -2.64 -9.82 -3.40
C SER A 57 -2.15 -9.97 -1.96
N GLY A 58 -0.86 -9.72 -1.71
CA GLY A 58 -0.24 -9.82 -0.39
C GLY A 58 0.23 -8.49 0.22
N SER A 59 0.51 -7.48 -0.60
CA SER A 59 1.28 -6.31 -0.16
C SER A 59 0.93 -5.07 -0.97
N LEU A 60 1.37 -3.92 -0.46
CA LEU A 60 1.37 -2.65 -1.18
C LEU A 60 2.81 -2.17 -1.36
N TYR A 61 3.09 -1.54 -2.48
CA TYR A 61 4.41 -1.00 -2.82
C TYR A 61 4.26 0.48 -3.17
N PRO A 62 4.27 1.38 -2.16
CA PRO A 62 4.31 2.80 -2.41
C PRO A 62 5.60 3.22 -3.12
N PHE A 63 5.53 4.25 -3.94
CA PHE A 63 6.68 4.89 -4.55
C PHE A 63 6.51 6.41 -4.46
N LEU A 64 7.54 7.04 -3.88
CA LEU A 64 7.63 8.48 -3.67
C LEU A 64 8.59 9.07 -4.71
N SER A 65 8.05 9.88 -5.61
CA SER A 65 8.83 10.62 -6.60
C SER A 65 9.90 11.49 -5.94
N GLU A 66 10.94 11.83 -6.70
CA GLU A 66 11.97 12.74 -6.22
C GLU A 66 11.41 14.13 -5.86
N SER A 67 10.46 14.66 -6.64
CA SER A 67 9.81 15.94 -6.35
C SER A 67 9.06 15.89 -5.02
N PHE A 68 8.31 14.82 -4.75
CA PHE A 68 7.63 14.65 -3.47
C PHE A 68 8.64 14.59 -2.31
N ARG A 69 9.73 13.83 -2.46
CA ARG A 69 10.77 13.74 -1.41
C ARG A 69 11.48 15.08 -1.17
N LYS A 70 11.63 15.93 -2.19
CA LYS A 70 12.17 17.30 -2.03
C LYS A 70 11.27 18.18 -1.16
N GLU A 71 9.96 18.03 -1.30
CA GLU A 71 8.96 18.73 -0.48
C GLU A 71 8.84 18.13 0.93
N HIS A 72 9.16 16.84 1.08
CA HIS A 72 9.11 16.11 2.35
C HIS A 72 10.47 15.43 2.68
N PRO A 73 11.49 16.20 3.15
CA PRO A 73 12.88 15.73 3.22
C PRO A 73 13.13 14.51 4.12
N THR A 74 12.24 14.23 5.08
CA THR A 74 12.30 13.04 5.93
C THR A 74 12.38 11.74 5.11
N PHE A 75 11.74 11.71 3.94
CA PHE A 75 11.73 10.54 3.05
C PHE A 75 13.00 10.37 2.19
N PHE A 76 14.04 11.20 2.37
CA PHE A 76 15.38 10.90 1.85
C PHE A 76 16.17 9.92 2.71
N LYS A 77 15.76 9.71 3.96
CA LYS A 77 16.33 8.71 4.84
C LYS A 77 15.51 7.43 4.77
N ASN A 78 16.15 6.28 5.03
CA ASN A 78 15.41 5.04 5.23
C ASN A 78 14.58 5.16 6.51
N GLY A 79 13.42 4.53 6.54
CA GLY A 79 12.62 4.51 7.75
C GLY A 79 11.59 3.40 7.78
N PHE A 80 10.93 3.33 8.92
CA PHE A 80 9.96 2.31 9.26
C PHE A 80 8.93 2.92 10.21
N ILE A 81 7.66 2.63 9.98
CA ILE A 81 6.58 2.91 10.91
C ILE A 81 5.60 1.73 10.91
N LYS A 82 5.01 1.44 12.07
CA LYS A 82 3.89 0.50 12.17
C LYS A 82 2.60 1.27 12.39
N PHE A 83 1.65 1.11 11.46
CA PHE A 83 0.32 1.66 11.63
C PHE A 83 -0.51 0.72 12.51
N GLU A 84 -0.59 1.03 13.81
CA GLU A 84 -1.32 0.20 14.77
C GLU A 84 -2.81 0.04 14.39
N LYS A 85 -3.42 1.09 13.82
CA LYS A 85 -4.84 1.07 13.39
C LYS A 85 -5.17 0.00 12.35
N THR A 86 -4.21 -0.36 11.52
CA THR A 86 -4.39 -1.35 10.44
C THR A 86 -3.43 -2.51 10.57
N ASN A 87 -2.77 -2.66 11.72
CA ASN A 87 -1.76 -3.69 11.97
C ASN A 87 -0.78 -3.87 10.78
N THR A 88 -0.33 -2.75 10.19
CA THR A 88 0.41 -2.75 8.93
C THR A 88 1.74 -2.00 9.07
N PRO A 89 2.89 -2.68 8.94
CA PRO A 89 4.18 -2.00 8.81
C PRO A 89 4.31 -1.32 7.44
N PHE A 90 4.93 -0.13 7.44
CA PHE A 90 5.41 0.58 6.27
C PHE A 90 6.91 0.84 6.42
N GLN A 91 7.68 0.30 5.49
CA GLN A 91 9.11 0.52 5.38
C GLN A 91 9.41 1.26 4.07
N TRP A 92 10.36 2.19 4.08
CA TRP A 92 10.79 2.87 2.87
C TRP A 92 12.32 3.00 2.76
N THR A 93 12.80 3.07 1.52
CA THR A 93 14.20 3.29 1.18
C THR A 93 14.37 4.69 0.63
N GLY A 94 15.04 5.54 1.39
CA GLY A 94 15.15 6.96 1.11
C GLY A 94 15.90 7.29 -0.17
N SER A 95 16.86 6.47 -0.60
CA SER A 95 17.59 6.69 -1.86
C SER A 95 16.74 6.49 -3.12
N THR A 96 15.79 5.54 -3.08
CA THR A 96 14.98 5.15 -4.23
C THR A 96 13.55 5.67 -4.18
N GLY A 97 13.07 6.10 -3.00
CA GLY A 97 11.66 6.43 -2.76
C GLY A 97 10.73 5.21 -2.75
N LYS A 98 11.28 3.98 -2.80
CA LYS A 98 10.48 2.76 -2.78
C LYS A 98 10.02 2.45 -1.35
N GLY A 99 8.76 2.12 -1.24
CA GLY A 99 8.08 1.68 -0.05
C GLY A 99 7.64 0.22 -0.15
N TYR A 100 7.45 -0.41 1.01
CA TYR A 100 6.88 -1.73 1.13
C TYR A 100 5.95 -1.76 2.34
N MET A 101 4.74 -2.28 2.14
CA MET A 101 3.78 -2.51 3.20
C MET A 101 3.28 -3.95 3.14
N SER A 102 3.28 -4.60 4.30
CA SER A 102 2.85 -6.00 4.43
C SER A 102 1.76 -6.09 5.49
N PRO A 103 0.48 -5.90 5.14
CA PRO A 103 -0.60 -5.93 6.11
C PRO A 103 -0.67 -7.31 6.74
N TRP A 104 -0.61 -7.40 8.08
CA TRP A 104 -0.52 -8.70 8.75
C TRP A 104 -1.84 -9.47 8.76
N ASP A 105 -2.97 -8.75 8.77
CA ASP A 105 -4.30 -9.37 8.80
C ASP A 105 -4.83 -9.74 7.40
N ARG A 106 -4.03 -9.57 6.34
CA ARG A 106 -4.43 -9.80 4.93
C ARG A 106 -4.83 -11.25 4.61
N ASP A 107 -4.36 -12.21 5.41
CA ASP A 107 -4.56 -13.65 5.18
C ASP A 107 -5.76 -14.16 6.01
N THR A 108 -6.46 -13.26 6.73
CA THR A 108 -7.70 -13.59 7.48
C THR A 108 -8.94 -13.65 6.57
N PHE A 109 -8.84 -13.12 5.35
CA PHE A 109 -9.93 -13.09 4.38
C PHE A 109 -9.96 -14.38 3.55
N GLU A 110 -11.14 -14.97 3.40
CA GLU A 110 -11.34 -16.18 2.62
C GLU A 110 -11.06 -15.95 1.13
N ASP A 111 -10.54 -16.96 0.43
CA ASP A 111 -10.37 -16.97 -1.02
C ASP A 111 -11.71 -17.27 -1.74
N THR A 112 -12.66 -16.36 -1.54
CA THR A 112 -13.97 -16.28 -2.19
C THR A 112 -14.14 -14.90 -2.82
N GLU A 113 -15.10 -14.70 -3.71
CA GLU A 113 -15.36 -13.36 -4.28
C GLU A 113 -15.66 -12.32 -3.19
N MET A 114 -16.51 -12.69 -2.22
CA MET A 114 -16.88 -11.83 -1.09
C MET A 114 -15.67 -11.57 -0.16
N GLY A 115 -14.86 -12.58 0.12
CA GLY A 115 -13.65 -12.42 0.94
C GLY A 115 -12.61 -11.53 0.26
N MET A 116 -12.44 -11.64 -1.06
CA MET A 116 -11.56 -10.76 -1.83
C MET A 116 -12.08 -9.33 -1.93
N GLU A 117 -13.41 -9.14 -1.99
CA GLU A 117 -14.02 -7.82 -1.89
C GLU A 117 -13.77 -7.18 -0.50
N GLN A 118 -13.97 -7.92 0.60
CA GLN A 118 -13.65 -7.46 1.96
C GLN A 118 -12.16 -7.10 2.10
N LYS A 119 -11.29 -7.93 1.55
CA LYS A 119 -9.85 -7.67 1.50
C LYS A 119 -9.52 -6.40 0.70
N ALA A 120 -10.25 -6.12 -0.39
CA ALA A 120 -10.10 -4.89 -1.14
C ALA A 120 -10.42 -3.67 -0.27
N TYR A 121 -11.54 -3.68 0.46
CA TYR A 121 -11.87 -2.59 1.40
C TYR A 121 -10.80 -2.39 2.46
N TYR A 122 -10.28 -3.49 3.03
CA TYR A 122 -9.16 -3.42 3.97
C TYR A 122 -7.92 -2.74 3.37
N PHE A 123 -7.57 -3.08 2.12
CA PHE A 123 -6.47 -2.44 1.40
C PHE A 123 -6.72 -0.94 1.16
N ILE A 124 -7.96 -0.54 0.88
CA ILE A 124 -8.34 0.88 0.77
C ILE A 124 -8.08 1.63 2.07
N VAL A 125 -8.49 1.07 3.21
CA VAL A 125 -8.26 1.69 4.53
C VAL A 125 -6.76 1.89 4.78
N ILE A 126 -5.93 0.90 4.46
CA ILE A 126 -4.48 1.00 4.60
C ILE A 126 -3.90 2.11 3.70
N ILE A 127 -4.35 2.18 2.45
CA ILE A 127 -3.92 3.22 1.51
C ILE A 127 -4.30 4.60 2.06
N GLN A 128 -5.50 4.78 2.61
CA GLN A 128 -5.91 6.06 3.21
C GLN A 128 -5.06 6.43 4.43
N VAL A 129 -4.74 5.47 5.31
CA VAL A 129 -3.84 5.70 6.46
C VAL A 129 -2.45 6.08 5.99
N LEU A 130 -1.91 5.41 4.98
CA LEU A 130 -0.62 5.74 4.39
C LEU A 130 -0.64 7.15 3.79
N LEU A 131 -1.60 7.47 2.93
CA LEU A 131 -1.68 8.76 2.27
C LEU A 131 -1.82 9.91 3.28
N HIS A 132 -2.59 9.69 4.34
CA HIS A 132 -2.64 10.61 5.46
C HIS A 132 -1.24 10.79 6.06
N TYR A 133 -0.60 9.72 6.54
CA TYR A 133 0.75 9.79 7.12
C TYR A 133 1.79 10.49 6.23
N LEU A 134 1.80 10.20 4.93
CA LEU A 134 2.75 10.80 3.98
C LEU A 134 2.54 12.30 3.79
N THR A 135 1.31 12.80 3.98
CA THR A 135 0.93 14.18 3.65
C THR A 135 0.63 15.05 4.87
N THR A 136 0.72 14.49 6.08
CA THR A 136 0.65 15.28 7.32
C THR A 136 2.06 15.69 7.74
N GLU A 137 2.24 16.93 8.19
CA GLU A 137 3.52 17.48 8.68
C GLU A 137 4.05 16.80 9.95
N GLU A 138 3.29 15.86 10.54
CA GLU A 138 3.62 15.13 11.77
C GLU A 138 4.52 13.89 11.54
N SER A 139 5.11 13.70 10.35
CA SER A 139 6.16 12.69 10.16
C SER A 139 7.44 13.13 10.88
N LEU A 140 7.46 12.86 12.20
CA LEU A 140 8.47 13.13 13.24
C LEU A 140 9.93 13.13 12.77
#